data_AF-A0A6I2Z4N4-F1
#
_entry.id   AF-A0A6I2Z4N4-F1
#
_cell.length_a   1.000
_cell.length_b   1.000
_cell.length_c   1.000
_cell.angle_alpha   90.00
_cell.angle_beta   90.00
_cell.angle_gamma   90.00
#
_symmetry.space_group_name_H-M   'P 1'
#
loop_
_entity.id
_entity.type
_entity.pdbx_description
1 polymer ?
#
loop_
_entity_poly.entity_id
_entity_poly.type
_entity_poly.pdbx_seq_one_letter_code
_entity_poly.pdbx_strand_id
1 'polypeptide(L)'
;MSVFDFEKSNNSHFSANSKKSKKSKKFALGIGFLAVAIGLSSTLAANININSGPVEFGQGISQTVACGGSNPSLTITPQSTFFNESGAGSFRMTSITVSNIPEGCNGVDFTIKALPESNAENPDRPFTLYGACYNESIAAQVGYGTQLVIHYDGTDTPFAASTVGSYAYYDVSDATGNSSEINGSFTVQIGADCYGSDAPDVNFPIPDATEIYKILIETGETAPVAPPVLLSSDTSLSTLTVNGQSTTVGSTLTVDYATSLALVATPNDSGAVVSGISGTGSITPGDTRTITFTVTAADGTTSTEHLYVTVNSELSCAQGGTCIVGDVGPGGGKVFYVDSAAEYAGWTYLEAAPAAIDTPIFCTLKDGHTDTFAMLIAIGDGATNTQNLIDNCSAGVGPASDAYVSPNSTADWFAPSLDELELMYPLRATIGGFTQLNYWSSSDYDVSSTAYQCWYGTPPGSTLVCSPEVRTWGFKTRPIRAFG
;
A
#
# COMPACT_ATOMS: atom_id res chain seq x y z
N MET A 1 45.12 49.33 24.28
CA MET A 1 46.43 49.40 24.98
C MET A 1 46.51 48.17 25.87
N SER A 2 47.53 47.31 25.71
CA SER A 2 47.81 46.03 26.44
C SER A 2 46.61 45.06 26.59
N VAL A 3 46.53 43.89 25.94
CA VAL A 3 47.48 42.75 25.85
C VAL A 3 47.90 42.22 27.22
N PHE A 4 47.45 41.01 27.56
CA PHE A 4 48.22 39.96 28.22
C PHE A 4 47.55 38.59 27.98
N ASP A 5 48.20 37.74 27.19
CA ASP A 5 47.99 36.28 27.22
C ASP A 5 48.74 35.67 28.41
N PHE A 6 48.30 34.52 28.91
CA PHE A 6 49.24 33.40 29.11
C PHE A 6 48.53 32.03 29.12
N GLU A 7 49.21 31.05 28.54
CA GLU A 7 48.73 29.72 28.19
C GLU A 7 49.39 28.62 29.07
N LYS A 8 48.66 27.52 29.34
CA LYS A 8 49.11 26.12 29.59
C LYS A 8 47.91 25.28 30.05
N SER A 9 47.36 24.36 29.26
CA SER A 9 47.91 23.06 28.79
C SER A 9 48.07 22.00 29.91
N ASN A 10 47.21 20.97 29.90
CA ASN A 10 47.59 19.66 29.35
C ASN A 10 46.45 18.62 29.37
N ASN A 11 46.47 17.76 28.35
CA ASN A 11 45.61 16.60 28.17
C ASN A 11 45.82 15.52 29.24
N SER A 12 44.78 14.73 29.48
CA SER A 12 44.96 13.27 29.62
C SER A 12 43.80 12.50 28.99
N HIS A 13 44.12 11.64 28.01
CA HIS A 13 43.22 10.58 27.54
C HIS A 13 42.90 9.62 28.69
N PHE A 14 41.68 9.06 28.76
CA PHE A 14 41.49 7.61 28.51
C PHE A 14 40.02 7.14 28.45
N SER A 15 39.83 6.03 27.75
CA SER A 15 38.73 5.05 27.90
C SER A 15 37.28 5.50 27.60
N ALA A 16 36.88 5.32 26.36
CA ALA A 16 35.54 4.78 26.12
C ALA A 16 35.47 3.35 26.68
N ASN A 17 34.50 3.04 27.54
CA ASN A 17 34.12 1.66 27.80
C ASN A 17 32.60 1.49 27.93
N SER A 18 32.16 0.34 27.45
CA SER A 18 30.77 -0.01 27.18
C SER A 18 30.18 -0.92 28.28
N LYS A 19 28.84 -1.08 28.23
CA LYS A 19 28.04 -2.18 28.82
C LYS A 19 27.88 -2.21 30.35
N LYS A 20 26.62 -2.13 30.78
CA LYS A 20 25.83 -3.29 31.24
C LYS A 20 24.33 -2.94 31.08
N SER A 21 23.55 -3.61 30.23
CA SER A 21 23.13 -5.03 30.28
C SER A 21 22.02 -5.32 31.30
N LYS A 22 20.76 -5.33 30.83
CA LYS A 22 19.73 -6.26 31.33
C LYS A 22 19.28 -7.18 30.18
N LYS A 23 19.65 -8.46 30.27
CA LYS A 23 18.91 -9.59 29.65
C LYS A 23 17.56 -9.69 30.41
N SER A 24 16.49 -10.38 29.99
CA SER A 24 16.27 -11.56 29.13
C SER A 24 14.74 -11.59 28.81
N LYS A 25 14.16 -12.43 27.95
CA LYS A 25 14.53 -13.77 27.46
C LYS A 25 14.17 -13.91 25.98
N LYS A 26 15.00 -14.66 25.23
CA LYS A 26 14.58 -15.27 23.98
C LYS A 26 13.76 -16.51 24.32
N PHE A 27 12.62 -16.74 23.67
CA PHE A 27 12.04 -18.07 23.58
C PHE A 27 12.42 -18.64 22.22
N ALA A 28 13.28 -19.64 22.22
CA ALA A 28 13.63 -20.40 21.05
C ALA A 28 13.04 -21.80 21.23
N LEU A 29 12.19 -22.20 20.29
CA LEU A 29 11.77 -23.59 20.13
C LEU A 29 11.78 -23.84 18.62
N GLY A 30 12.74 -24.66 18.20
CA GLY A 30 12.90 -25.04 16.80
C GLY A 30 12.62 -26.52 16.60
N ILE A 31 12.64 -26.91 15.33
CA ILE A 31 12.64 -28.28 14.82
C ILE A 31 11.27 -28.97 14.86
N GLY A 32 10.57 -28.84 13.71
CA GLY A 32 9.55 -29.75 13.22
C GLY A 32 9.70 -29.82 11.70
N PHE A 33 10.50 -30.77 11.22
CA PHE A 33 10.75 -30.94 9.78
C PHE A 33 9.45 -31.36 9.08
N LEU A 34 8.95 -30.54 8.16
CA LEU A 34 8.07 -31.03 7.10
C LEU A 34 8.38 -30.31 5.80
N ALA A 35 9.24 -30.94 4.99
CA ALA A 35 9.37 -30.59 3.59
C ALA A 35 8.09 -31.04 2.89
N VAL A 36 7.07 -30.17 2.88
CA VAL A 36 6.01 -30.27 1.88
C VAL A 36 6.66 -29.86 0.56
N ALA A 37 7.13 -30.86 -0.19
CA ALA A 37 7.44 -30.69 -1.58
C ALA A 37 6.14 -30.26 -2.26
N ILE A 38 6.00 -28.95 -2.50
CA ILE A 38 5.01 -28.46 -3.45
C ILE A 38 5.49 -28.97 -4.80
N GLY A 39 4.90 -30.09 -5.23
CA GLY A 39 4.95 -30.56 -6.60
C GLY A 39 4.19 -29.57 -7.48
N LEU A 40 4.73 -28.36 -7.65
CA LEU A 40 4.58 -27.65 -8.90
C LEU A 40 5.13 -28.61 -9.95
N SER A 41 4.29 -28.99 -10.91
CA SER A 41 4.67 -29.85 -12.02
C SER A 41 5.83 -29.19 -12.77
N SER A 42 7.06 -29.56 -12.40
CA SER A 42 8.24 -29.14 -13.13
C SER A 42 8.22 -29.90 -14.44
N THR A 43 7.69 -29.26 -15.49
CA THR A 43 8.14 -29.49 -16.85
C THR A 43 9.62 -29.14 -16.90
N LEU A 44 10.46 -30.06 -16.42
CA LEU A 44 11.91 -29.94 -16.43
C LEU A 44 12.37 -30.17 -17.86
N ALA A 45 12.13 -29.16 -18.71
CA ALA A 45 12.54 -29.18 -20.09
C ALA A 45 14.05 -29.39 -20.17
N ALA A 46 14.46 -30.35 -21.01
CA ALA A 46 15.85 -30.56 -21.38
C ALA A 46 16.35 -29.36 -22.19
N ASN A 47 16.72 -28.28 -21.50
CA ASN A 47 17.06 -27.02 -22.15
C ASN A 47 18.49 -27.09 -22.68
N ILE A 48 18.62 -27.62 -23.90
CA ILE A 48 19.90 -27.79 -24.58
C ILE A 48 20.54 -26.42 -24.77
N ASN A 49 21.62 -26.16 -24.03
CA ASN A 49 22.50 -25.03 -24.31
C ASN A 49 23.80 -25.61 -24.87
N ILE A 50 23.94 -25.59 -26.20
CA ILE A 50 25.16 -26.03 -26.88
C ILE A 50 26.20 -24.92 -26.63
N ASN A 51 27.15 -25.20 -25.73
CA ASN A 51 28.18 -24.30 -25.19
C ASN A 51 28.60 -23.10 -26.08
N SER A 52 27.95 -21.94 -25.89
CA SER A 52 28.47 -20.59 -26.22
C SER A 52 29.27 -20.47 -27.54
N GLY A 53 28.82 -21.10 -28.62
CA GLY A 53 29.56 -21.21 -29.88
C GLY A 53 28.82 -22.06 -30.92
N PRO A 54 29.35 -22.16 -32.16
CA PRO A 54 28.67 -22.83 -33.27
C PRO A 54 28.46 -24.34 -33.06
N VAL A 55 27.42 -24.89 -33.71
CA VAL A 55 27.12 -26.34 -33.68
C VAL A 55 28.16 -27.13 -34.48
N GLU A 56 28.91 -28.03 -33.81
CA GLU A 56 29.82 -28.96 -34.49
C GLU A 56 29.06 -30.18 -35.02
N PHE A 57 28.61 -30.10 -36.27
CA PHE A 57 27.93 -31.20 -36.97
C PHE A 57 28.79 -32.47 -37.02
N GLY A 58 28.15 -33.62 -36.82
CA GLY A 58 28.78 -34.94 -36.75
C GLY A 58 29.30 -35.34 -35.36
N GLN A 59 29.31 -34.43 -34.36
CA GLN A 59 29.62 -34.78 -32.98
C GLN A 59 28.34 -34.86 -32.14
N GLY A 60 28.17 -35.99 -31.42
CA GLY A 60 27.00 -36.23 -30.58
C GLY A 60 27.10 -35.54 -29.22
N ILE A 61 26.03 -34.87 -28.82
CA ILE A 61 25.92 -34.14 -27.55
C ILE A 61 25.00 -34.92 -26.61
N SER A 62 25.50 -35.31 -25.43
CA SER A 62 24.67 -35.97 -24.42
C SER A 62 23.81 -34.96 -23.64
N GLN A 63 22.54 -35.30 -23.39
CA GLN A 63 21.54 -34.43 -22.77
C GLN A 63 20.60 -35.21 -21.85
N THR A 64 20.25 -34.65 -20.70
CA THR A 64 19.31 -35.25 -19.74
C THR A 64 17.85 -34.99 -20.13
N VAL A 65 17.04 -36.03 -20.29
CA VAL A 65 15.60 -35.97 -20.59
C VAL A 65 14.73 -36.38 -19.39
N ALA A 66 13.54 -35.80 -19.30
CA ALA A 66 12.61 -35.99 -18.18
C ALA A 66 12.17 -37.47 -18.03
N CYS A 67 11.91 -38.14 -19.16
CA CYS A 67 11.52 -39.55 -19.21
C CYS A 67 12.65 -40.54 -18.89
N GLY A 68 13.89 -40.08 -18.69
CA GLY A 68 15.04 -40.96 -18.54
C GLY A 68 15.25 -41.59 -17.16
N GLY A 69 14.51 -41.15 -16.13
CA GLY A 69 14.50 -41.79 -14.81
C GLY A 69 15.89 -41.95 -14.19
N SER A 70 16.33 -43.21 -14.00
CA SER A 70 17.63 -43.55 -13.40
C SER A 70 18.83 -43.46 -14.36
N ASN A 71 18.60 -43.46 -15.67
CA ASN A 71 19.62 -43.20 -16.71
C ASN A 71 19.14 -42.01 -17.55
N PRO A 72 19.23 -40.78 -17.05
CA PRO A 72 18.53 -39.64 -17.64
C PRO A 72 19.05 -39.20 -19.01
N SER A 73 20.21 -39.67 -19.46
CA SER A 73 20.92 -39.11 -20.61
C SER A 73 20.67 -39.84 -21.93
N LEU A 74 20.19 -39.12 -22.94
CA LEU A 74 20.31 -39.49 -24.36
C LEU A 74 21.47 -38.73 -25.04
N THR A 75 21.66 -38.94 -26.34
CA THR A 75 22.65 -38.28 -27.19
C THR A 75 22.01 -37.76 -28.47
N ILE A 76 22.35 -36.54 -28.89
CA ILE A 76 21.79 -35.88 -30.09
C ILE A 76 22.94 -35.54 -31.03
N THR A 77 22.88 -36.01 -32.28
CA THR A 77 23.92 -35.85 -33.29
C THR A 77 23.33 -35.24 -34.55
N PRO A 78 23.45 -33.92 -34.77
CA PRO A 78 23.07 -33.31 -36.03
C PRO A 78 24.12 -33.63 -37.10
N GLN A 79 23.68 -33.90 -38.33
CA GLN A 79 24.55 -34.11 -39.49
C GLN A 79 24.26 -33.07 -40.57
N SER A 80 25.30 -32.71 -41.31
CA SER A 80 25.22 -31.80 -42.46
C SER A 80 25.95 -32.38 -43.66
N THR A 81 25.46 -32.09 -44.86
CA THR A 81 26.16 -32.38 -46.12
C THR A 81 26.45 -31.09 -46.89
N PHE A 82 27.42 -31.16 -47.80
CA PHE A 82 27.79 -30.05 -48.65
C PHE A 82 26.91 -30.02 -49.91
N PHE A 83 26.31 -28.87 -50.18
CA PHE A 83 25.52 -28.58 -51.37
C PHE A 83 26.30 -27.65 -52.31
N ASN A 84 26.36 -28.05 -53.59
CA ASN A 84 27.10 -27.32 -54.60
C ASN A 84 26.22 -26.25 -55.26
N GLU A 85 26.46 -25.00 -54.90
CA GLU A 85 25.66 -23.84 -55.31
C GLU A 85 26.55 -22.78 -55.98
N SER A 86 25.94 -21.79 -56.65
CA SER A 86 26.69 -20.76 -57.39
C SER A 86 27.50 -19.84 -56.46
N GLY A 87 28.74 -20.23 -56.16
CA GLY A 87 29.60 -19.55 -55.20
C GLY A 87 30.58 -20.53 -54.54
N ALA A 88 30.66 -20.48 -53.20
CA ALA A 88 31.50 -21.38 -52.41
C ALA A 88 30.82 -22.71 -52.04
N GLY A 89 29.56 -22.91 -52.43
CA GLY A 89 28.66 -23.92 -51.87
C GLY A 89 28.24 -23.61 -50.42
N SER A 90 27.40 -24.47 -49.86
CA SER A 90 26.86 -24.36 -48.50
C SER A 90 26.95 -25.71 -47.79
N PHE A 91 27.01 -25.72 -46.46
CA PHE A 91 26.72 -26.94 -45.68
C PHE A 91 25.30 -26.79 -45.15
N ARG A 92 24.43 -27.78 -45.38
CA ARG A 92 23.02 -27.72 -44.92
C ARG A 92 22.78 -28.86 -43.94
N MET A 93 21.96 -28.63 -42.91
CA MET A 93 21.60 -29.69 -41.96
C MET A 93 20.68 -30.72 -42.64
N THR A 94 21.13 -31.97 -42.71
CA THR A 94 20.42 -33.03 -43.45
C THR A 94 19.96 -34.20 -42.61
N SER A 95 20.42 -34.34 -41.36
CA SER A 95 19.79 -35.29 -40.43
C SER A 95 19.98 -34.89 -38.97
N ILE A 96 19.16 -35.47 -38.10
CA ILE A 96 19.38 -35.49 -36.64
C ILE A 96 19.19 -36.93 -36.16
N THR A 97 20.25 -37.54 -35.62
CA THR A 97 20.17 -38.81 -34.89
C THR A 97 20.00 -38.54 -33.40
N VAL A 98 19.03 -39.18 -32.77
CA VAL A 98 18.84 -39.23 -31.31
C VAL A 98 19.11 -40.66 -30.86
N SER A 99 20.05 -40.87 -29.94
CA SER A 99 20.49 -42.20 -29.50
C SER A 99 20.70 -42.30 -27.99
N ASN A 100 20.91 -43.50 -27.46
CA ASN A 100 20.90 -43.78 -26.02
C ASN A 100 19.58 -43.34 -25.36
N ILE A 101 18.46 -43.46 -26.06
CA ILE A 101 17.13 -43.11 -25.56
C ILE A 101 16.78 -44.08 -24.41
N PRO A 102 16.50 -43.58 -23.19
CA PRO A 102 16.16 -44.44 -22.07
C PRO A 102 14.80 -45.15 -22.25
N GLU A 103 14.66 -46.37 -21.74
CA GLU A 103 13.41 -47.16 -21.81
C GLU A 103 12.19 -46.42 -21.23
N GLY A 104 12.39 -45.53 -20.26
CA GLY A 104 11.33 -44.70 -19.68
C GLY A 104 10.74 -43.66 -20.64
N CYS A 105 11.35 -43.46 -21.82
CA CYS A 105 10.86 -42.59 -22.89
C CYS A 105 9.94 -43.29 -23.90
N ASN A 106 9.61 -44.58 -23.70
CA ASN A 106 8.64 -45.27 -24.55
C ASN A 106 7.23 -44.67 -24.36
N GLY A 107 6.58 -44.31 -25.46
CA GLY A 107 5.30 -43.60 -25.52
C GLY A 107 5.38 -42.08 -25.37
N VAL A 108 6.56 -41.47 -25.56
CA VAL A 108 6.82 -40.03 -25.34
C VAL A 108 7.04 -39.28 -26.64
N ASP A 109 6.47 -38.07 -26.73
CA ASP A 109 6.62 -37.19 -27.90
C ASP A 109 7.92 -36.38 -27.83
N PHE A 110 8.82 -36.56 -28.80
CA PHE A 110 10.05 -35.79 -28.95
C PHE A 110 9.82 -34.61 -29.92
N THR A 111 9.79 -33.38 -29.39
CA THR A 111 9.63 -32.15 -30.17
C THR A 111 10.99 -31.51 -30.46
N ILE A 112 11.41 -31.54 -31.73
CA ILE A 112 12.68 -31.03 -32.23
C ILE A 112 12.49 -29.62 -32.85
N LYS A 113 13.38 -28.67 -32.53
CA LYS A 113 13.37 -27.29 -33.05
C LYS A 113 14.81 -26.85 -33.34
N ALA A 114 15.07 -26.20 -34.47
CA ALA A 114 16.36 -25.59 -34.79
C ALA A 114 16.25 -24.06 -34.71
N LEU A 115 17.08 -23.41 -33.88
CA LEU A 115 17.06 -21.97 -33.61
C LEU A 115 18.29 -21.27 -34.25
N PRO A 116 18.11 -20.04 -34.75
CA PRO A 116 19.20 -19.22 -35.26
C PRO A 116 20.10 -18.65 -34.15
N GLU A 117 21.20 -18.00 -34.54
CA GLU A 117 22.05 -17.23 -33.62
C GLU A 117 21.26 -16.14 -32.86
N SER A 118 21.69 -15.83 -31.63
CA SER A 118 21.02 -14.86 -30.75
C SER A 118 21.04 -13.41 -31.27
N ASN A 119 21.75 -13.13 -32.36
CA ASN A 119 21.85 -11.85 -33.04
C ASN A 119 20.91 -11.74 -34.27
N ALA A 120 20.21 -12.83 -34.63
CA ALA A 120 19.28 -12.85 -35.75
C ALA A 120 18.06 -11.95 -35.49
N GLU A 121 17.35 -11.56 -36.54
CA GLU A 121 16.19 -10.66 -36.46
C GLU A 121 15.05 -11.20 -35.57
N ASN A 122 14.96 -12.54 -35.43
CA ASN A 122 14.01 -13.22 -34.54
C ASN A 122 14.69 -14.44 -33.88
N PRO A 123 15.46 -14.28 -32.79
CA PRO A 123 16.30 -15.35 -32.24
C PRO A 123 15.50 -16.50 -31.61
N ASP A 124 14.28 -16.21 -31.12
CA ASP A 124 13.38 -17.20 -30.52
C ASP A 124 12.48 -17.93 -31.54
N ARG A 125 12.57 -17.58 -32.83
CA ARG A 125 11.78 -18.21 -33.90
C ARG A 125 12.57 -19.35 -34.53
N PRO A 126 12.13 -20.62 -34.43
CA PRO A 126 12.83 -21.71 -35.09
C PRO A 126 12.75 -21.61 -36.61
N PHE A 127 13.77 -22.16 -37.28
CA PHE A 127 13.74 -22.48 -38.69
C PHE A 127 12.60 -23.45 -39.01
N THR A 128 12.02 -23.32 -40.21
CA THR A 128 11.15 -24.34 -40.76
C THR A 128 11.99 -25.58 -41.07
N LEU A 129 11.64 -26.72 -40.48
CA LEU A 129 12.24 -28.01 -40.81
C LEU A 129 11.40 -28.70 -41.90
N TYR A 130 12.11 -29.32 -42.84
CA TYR A 130 11.58 -30.03 -44.00
C TYR A 130 12.02 -31.48 -43.89
N GLY A 131 11.10 -32.43 -43.66
CA GLY A 131 11.48 -33.86 -43.66
C GLY A 131 11.50 -34.45 -45.06
N ALA A 132 12.36 -35.45 -45.29
CA ALA A 132 12.56 -36.09 -46.59
C ALA A 132 11.52 -37.19 -46.91
N CYS A 133 11.43 -37.55 -48.20
CA CYS A 133 10.63 -38.69 -48.68
C CYS A 133 11.53 -39.76 -49.34
N TYR A 134 11.21 -41.03 -49.18
CA TYR A 134 11.81 -42.15 -49.94
C TYR A 134 10.75 -43.04 -50.59
N ASN A 135 11.14 -43.71 -51.68
CA ASN A 135 10.29 -44.49 -52.60
C ASN A 135 10.51 -46.01 -52.34
N GLU A 136 9.58 -46.95 -52.53
CA GLU A 136 8.28 -46.91 -53.23
C GLU A 136 7.06 -47.36 -52.37
N SER A 137 7.28 -48.01 -51.22
CA SER A 137 6.29 -48.92 -50.61
C SER A 137 5.47 -48.37 -49.43
N ILE A 138 5.77 -47.16 -48.93
CA ILE A 138 5.07 -46.53 -47.80
C ILE A 138 4.82 -45.05 -48.11
N ALA A 139 3.61 -44.56 -47.83
CA ALA A 139 3.18 -43.22 -48.20
C ALA A 139 3.68 -42.14 -47.21
N ALA A 140 4.89 -41.62 -47.44
CA ALA A 140 5.36 -40.40 -46.80
C ALA A 140 4.60 -39.17 -47.34
N GLN A 141 4.12 -38.29 -46.46
CA GLN A 141 3.55 -36.98 -46.84
C GLN A 141 4.47 -35.86 -46.38
N VAL A 142 4.64 -34.85 -47.24
CA VAL A 142 5.52 -33.70 -46.95
C VAL A 142 4.86 -32.78 -45.92
N GLY A 143 5.40 -32.77 -44.69
CA GLY A 143 5.05 -31.83 -43.64
C GLY A 143 6.05 -30.67 -43.53
N TYR A 144 5.54 -29.49 -43.21
CA TYR A 144 6.34 -28.28 -42.93
C TYR A 144 5.98 -27.76 -41.53
N GLY A 145 6.97 -27.26 -40.79
CA GLY A 145 6.73 -26.63 -39.49
C GLY A 145 8.00 -26.09 -38.84
N THR A 146 7.85 -25.19 -37.88
CA THR A 146 8.95 -24.69 -37.02
C THR A 146 9.31 -25.66 -35.89
N GLN A 147 8.58 -26.77 -35.78
CA GLN A 147 8.79 -27.83 -34.79
C GLN A 147 8.42 -29.16 -35.44
N LEU A 148 9.22 -30.20 -35.18
CA LEU A 148 8.96 -31.58 -35.60
C LEU A 148 8.70 -32.43 -34.36
N VAL A 149 7.49 -32.96 -34.19
CA VAL A 149 7.14 -33.87 -33.09
C VAL A 149 7.24 -35.31 -33.56
N ILE A 150 7.85 -36.19 -32.77
CA ILE A 150 8.06 -37.62 -33.07
C ILE A 150 7.58 -38.45 -31.89
N HIS A 151 6.54 -39.26 -32.06
CA HIS A 151 6.05 -40.15 -31.01
C HIS A 151 6.95 -41.39 -30.91
N TYR A 152 7.83 -41.47 -29.91
CA TYR A 152 8.74 -42.60 -29.73
C TYR A 152 8.08 -43.72 -28.93
N ASP A 153 7.72 -44.84 -29.57
CA ASP A 153 7.05 -45.97 -28.91
C ASP A 153 7.98 -47.08 -28.38
N GLY A 154 9.28 -47.02 -28.74
CA GLY A 154 10.29 -48.01 -28.36
C GLY A 154 10.28 -49.30 -29.20
N THR A 155 9.65 -49.31 -30.37
CA THR A 155 9.53 -50.49 -31.25
C THR A 155 10.01 -50.22 -32.69
N ASP A 156 10.30 -51.28 -33.44
CA ASP A 156 10.88 -51.23 -34.80
C ASP A 156 9.85 -50.93 -35.93
N THR A 157 8.73 -50.25 -35.63
CA THR A 157 7.66 -49.99 -36.63
C THR A 157 7.38 -48.50 -36.82
N PRO A 158 6.95 -48.06 -38.04
CA PRO A 158 7.08 -46.67 -38.46
C PRO A 158 6.31 -45.66 -37.60
N PHE A 159 7.04 -44.64 -37.18
CA PHE A 159 6.68 -43.66 -36.16
C PHE A 159 5.57 -42.70 -36.64
N ALA A 160 4.65 -42.35 -35.73
CA ALA A 160 3.78 -41.21 -35.93
C ALA A 160 4.53 -39.93 -35.58
N ALA A 161 4.75 -39.06 -36.56
CA ALA A 161 5.29 -37.73 -36.34
C ALA A 161 4.28 -36.66 -36.80
N SER A 162 4.41 -35.46 -36.27
CA SER A 162 3.42 -34.40 -36.41
C SER A 162 4.11 -33.04 -36.42
N THR A 163 3.69 -32.15 -37.31
CA THR A 163 3.94 -30.72 -37.15
C THR A 163 2.66 -30.06 -36.67
N VAL A 164 2.78 -28.96 -35.92
CA VAL A 164 1.61 -28.15 -35.53
C VAL A 164 1.07 -27.45 -36.79
N GLY A 165 0.21 -28.16 -37.54
CA GLY A 165 -0.39 -27.69 -38.78
C GLY A 165 -0.97 -28.78 -39.68
N SER A 166 -0.28 -29.93 -39.83
CA SER A 166 -0.71 -31.07 -40.66
C SER A 166 -0.08 -32.39 -40.18
N TYR A 167 -0.81 -33.50 -40.30
CA TYR A 167 -0.26 -34.84 -40.10
C TYR A 167 0.71 -35.20 -41.24
N ALA A 168 1.91 -35.68 -40.90
CA ALA A 168 2.91 -36.13 -41.86
C ALA A 168 3.65 -37.34 -41.28
N TYR A 169 3.52 -38.50 -41.93
CA TYR A 169 4.27 -39.70 -41.56
C TYR A 169 5.70 -39.59 -42.10
N TYR A 170 6.68 -39.81 -41.23
CA TYR A 170 8.10 -39.81 -41.59
C TYR A 170 8.70 -41.17 -41.28
N ASP A 171 9.57 -41.65 -42.16
CA ASP A 171 10.29 -42.89 -41.94
C ASP A 171 11.54 -42.65 -41.07
N VAL A 172 11.78 -43.54 -40.12
CA VAL A 172 12.92 -43.48 -39.19
C VAL A 172 13.89 -44.58 -39.61
N SER A 173 15.00 -44.18 -40.22
CA SER A 173 16.09 -45.08 -40.57
C SER A 173 17.21 -45.04 -39.53
N ASP A 174 18.02 -46.11 -39.50
CA ASP A 174 19.33 -46.03 -38.86
C ASP A 174 20.28 -45.09 -39.63
N ALA A 175 21.45 -44.78 -39.06
CA ALA A 175 22.45 -43.92 -39.69
C ALA A 175 23.10 -44.53 -40.97
N THR A 176 22.65 -45.70 -41.41
CA THR A 176 23.09 -46.43 -42.61
C THR A 176 21.96 -46.71 -43.61
N GLY A 177 20.73 -46.25 -43.37
CA GLY A 177 19.59 -46.39 -44.28
C GLY A 177 18.90 -47.76 -44.27
N ASN A 178 19.10 -48.60 -43.25
CA ASN A 178 18.38 -49.87 -43.09
C ASN A 178 17.37 -49.80 -41.92
N SER A 179 16.34 -50.65 -42.01
CA SER A 179 15.29 -50.82 -41.00
C SER A 179 15.52 -52.09 -40.17
N SER A 180 16.56 -52.07 -39.31
CA SER A 180 16.90 -53.19 -38.43
C SER A 180 17.26 -52.76 -37.01
N GLU A 181 16.48 -53.25 -36.03
CA GLU A 181 16.70 -53.21 -34.57
C GLU A 181 17.21 -51.88 -33.99
N ILE A 182 16.30 -50.93 -33.73
CA ILE A 182 16.62 -49.61 -33.18
C ILE A 182 16.15 -49.43 -31.73
N ASN A 183 16.50 -50.40 -30.88
CA ASN A 183 16.25 -50.32 -29.44
C ASN A 183 17.11 -49.18 -28.82
N GLY A 184 16.49 -48.05 -28.51
CA GLY A 184 17.15 -46.87 -27.92
C GLY A 184 17.70 -45.81 -28.88
N SER A 185 17.31 -45.75 -30.17
CA SER A 185 17.63 -44.59 -31.03
C SER A 185 16.60 -44.31 -32.15
N PHE A 186 16.74 -43.19 -32.86
CA PHE A 186 16.07 -42.86 -34.12
C PHE A 186 16.90 -41.85 -34.94
N THR A 187 16.80 -41.84 -36.28
CA THR A 187 17.32 -40.75 -37.12
C THR A 187 16.21 -40.14 -37.97
N VAL A 188 16.18 -38.80 -38.03
CA VAL A 188 15.33 -38.01 -38.92
C VAL A 188 16.16 -37.52 -40.08
N GLN A 189 15.73 -37.78 -41.32
CA GLN A 189 16.31 -37.16 -42.52
C GLN A 189 15.58 -35.85 -42.85
N ILE A 190 16.36 -34.80 -43.10
CA ILE A 190 15.92 -33.42 -43.29
C ILE A 190 16.34 -32.98 -44.70
N GLY A 191 15.37 -32.62 -45.54
CA GLY A 191 15.62 -31.98 -46.85
C GLY A 191 16.39 -32.80 -47.90
N ALA A 192 16.37 -34.13 -47.85
CA ALA A 192 16.94 -34.93 -48.95
C ALA A 192 16.05 -34.91 -50.20
N ASP A 193 16.66 -34.95 -51.39
CA ASP A 193 15.98 -34.98 -52.68
C ASP A 193 15.00 -36.17 -52.76
N CYS A 194 13.73 -35.88 -53.07
CA CYS A 194 12.68 -36.88 -53.24
C CYS A 194 12.88 -37.67 -54.54
N TYR A 195 13.78 -38.67 -54.55
CA TYR A 195 14.03 -39.52 -55.71
C TYR A 195 12.87 -40.51 -55.98
N GLY A 196 11.82 -40.00 -56.63
CA GLY A 196 10.77 -40.74 -57.31
C GLY A 196 10.49 -40.08 -58.66
N SER A 197 10.23 -40.86 -59.71
CA SER A 197 10.25 -40.41 -61.13
C SER A 197 9.27 -39.30 -61.52
N ASP A 198 8.36 -38.91 -60.63
CA ASP A 198 7.26 -37.98 -60.90
C ASP A 198 7.13 -36.88 -59.82
N ALA A 199 8.10 -36.74 -58.91
CA ALA A 199 8.16 -35.62 -57.98
C ALA A 199 8.75 -34.38 -58.69
N PRO A 200 8.15 -33.18 -58.58
CA PRO A 200 8.77 -31.96 -59.08
C PRO A 200 10.02 -31.61 -58.27
N ASP A 201 11.02 -30.97 -58.91
CA ASP A 201 12.18 -30.36 -58.23
C ASP A 201 11.72 -29.22 -57.30
N VAL A 202 11.26 -29.57 -56.09
CA VAL A 202 10.92 -28.58 -55.06
C VAL A 202 12.20 -28.23 -54.32
N ASN A 203 12.84 -27.13 -54.74
CA ASN A 203 14.02 -26.59 -54.10
C ASN A 203 13.66 -26.04 -52.69
N PHE A 204 13.71 -26.92 -51.68
CA PHE A 204 13.36 -26.58 -50.30
C PHE A 204 14.46 -25.72 -49.65
N PRO A 205 14.12 -24.60 -49.00
CA PRO A 205 15.10 -23.78 -48.29
C PRO A 205 15.49 -24.45 -46.96
N ILE A 206 16.37 -25.46 -47.03
CA ILE A 206 17.00 -26.07 -45.85
C ILE A 206 17.92 -25.01 -45.21
N PRO A 207 17.85 -24.74 -43.90
CA PRO A 207 18.78 -23.79 -43.25
C PRO A 207 20.25 -24.19 -43.46
N ASP A 208 21.10 -23.19 -43.68
CA ASP A 208 22.55 -23.40 -43.69
C ASP A 208 22.99 -23.81 -42.27
N ALA A 209 23.87 -24.81 -42.20
CA ALA A 209 24.42 -25.34 -40.97
C ALA A 209 25.10 -24.26 -40.11
N THR A 210 25.69 -23.24 -40.75
CA THR A 210 26.33 -22.09 -40.08
C THR A 210 25.33 -21.11 -39.47
N GLU A 211 24.05 -21.13 -39.88
CA GLU A 211 23.00 -20.28 -39.31
C GLU A 211 22.29 -20.94 -38.11
N ILE A 212 22.47 -22.25 -37.89
CA ILE A 212 21.87 -23.00 -36.79
C ILE A 212 22.78 -22.93 -35.55
N TYR A 213 22.36 -22.18 -34.55
CA TYR A 213 23.10 -22.01 -33.29
C TYR A 213 22.70 -23.03 -32.22
N LYS A 214 21.43 -23.47 -32.22
CA LYS A 214 20.90 -24.32 -31.16
C LYS A 214 19.81 -25.26 -31.68
N ILE A 215 19.93 -26.54 -31.34
CA ILE A 215 18.86 -27.52 -31.51
C ILE A 215 18.25 -27.78 -30.13
N LEU A 216 16.93 -27.69 -30.03
CA LEU A 216 16.13 -28.08 -28.86
C LEU A 216 15.44 -29.41 -29.14
N ILE A 217 15.41 -30.28 -28.12
CA ILE A 217 14.57 -31.47 -28.10
C ILE A 217 13.81 -31.49 -26.77
N GLU A 218 12.49 -31.43 -26.83
CA GLU A 218 11.59 -31.42 -25.68
C GLU A 218 10.78 -32.71 -25.64
N THR A 219 10.76 -33.41 -24.50
CA THR A 219 9.99 -34.65 -24.31
C THR A 219 8.64 -34.35 -23.66
N GLY A 220 7.55 -34.55 -24.40
CA GLY A 220 6.18 -34.42 -23.90
C GLY A 220 5.61 -35.74 -23.42
N GLU A 221 5.36 -35.87 -22.11
CA GLU A 221 4.37 -36.82 -21.63
C GLU A 221 2.99 -36.39 -22.13
N THR A 222 2.18 -37.33 -22.62
CA THR A 222 0.74 -37.09 -22.77
C THR A 222 0.15 -36.92 -21.37
N ALA A 223 -0.01 -35.67 -20.95
CA ALA A 223 -0.42 -35.36 -19.59
C ALA A 223 -1.72 -36.10 -19.25
N PRO A 224 -1.79 -36.87 -18.13
CA PRO A 224 -3.09 -37.28 -17.62
C PRO A 224 -3.89 -36.01 -17.37
N VAL A 225 -5.11 -35.94 -17.92
CA VAL A 225 -5.99 -34.77 -17.75
C VAL A 225 -6.12 -34.51 -16.26
N ALA A 226 -5.47 -33.45 -15.78
CA ALA A 226 -5.57 -33.06 -14.38
C ALA A 226 -7.05 -32.84 -14.09
N PRO A 227 -7.61 -33.43 -13.00
CA PRO A 227 -8.97 -33.13 -12.63
C PRO A 227 -9.10 -31.60 -12.51
N PRO A 228 -10.20 -30.99 -13.00
CA PRO A 228 -10.33 -29.55 -13.00
C PRO A 228 -10.09 -29.04 -11.58
N VAL A 229 -9.12 -28.15 -11.43
CA VAL A 229 -8.81 -27.54 -10.14
C VAL A 229 -10.09 -26.87 -9.67
N LEU A 230 -10.69 -27.41 -8.61
CA LEU A 230 -11.87 -26.84 -8.01
C LEU A 230 -11.47 -25.50 -7.41
N LEU A 231 -11.78 -24.43 -8.12
CA LEU A 231 -11.62 -23.07 -7.65
C LEU A 231 -12.57 -22.84 -6.49
N SER A 232 -12.13 -22.04 -5.52
CA SER A 232 -12.89 -21.76 -4.30
C SER A 232 -14.09 -20.86 -4.59
N SER A 233 -15.22 -21.19 -3.98
CA SER A 233 -16.44 -20.39 -3.98
C SER A 233 -16.61 -19.53 -2.72
N ASP A 234 -15.56 -19.40 -1.90
CA ASP A 234 -15.62 -18.66 -0.63
C ASP A 234 -15.61 -17.14 -0.86
N THR A 235 -16.75 -16.51 -0.59
CA THR A 235 -16.97 -15.06 -0.65
C THR A 235 -16.86 -14.39 0.73
N SER A 236 -16.52 -15.13 1.79
CA SER A 236 -16.46 -14.58 3.14
C SER A 236 -15.22 -13.71 3.39
N LEU A 237 -15.28 -12.86 4.42
CA LEU A 237 -14.22 -11.89 4.76
C LEU A 237 -13.42 -12.31 5.99
N SER A 238 -12.10 -12.18 5.92
CA SER A 238 -11.16 -12.29 7.05
C SER A 238 -11.07 -10.99 7.85
N THR A 239 -11.34 -9.84 7.21
CA THR A 239 -11.33 -8.52 7.85
C THR A 239 -12.38 -7.63 7.19
N LEU A 240 -13.14 -6.92 8.01
CA LEU A 240 -14.02 -5.82 7.58
C LEU A 240 -13.90 -4.68 8.58
N THR A 241 -13.40 -3.53 8.13
CA THR A 241 -13.32 -2.30 8.94
C THR A 241 -13.77 -1.08 8.16
N VAL A 242 -14.30 -0.08 8.87
CA VAL A 242 -14.53 1.27 8.34
C VAL A 242 -13.83 2.26 9.27
N ASN A 243 -13.01 3.14 8.71
CA ASN A 243 -12.15 4.06 9.47
C ASN A 243 -11.31 3.35 10.56
N GLY A 244 -10.93 2.09 10.30
CA GLY A 244 -10.18 1.25 11.24
C GLY A 244 -11.01 0.57 12.34
N GLN A 245 -12.31 0.87 12.46
CA GLN A 245 -13.20 0.16 13.38
C GLN A 245 -13.71 -1.15 12.76
N SER A 246 -13.49 -2.27 13.45
CA SER A 246 -13.97 -3.59 13.01
C SER A 246 -15.49 -3.71 13.09
N THR A 247 -16.07 -4.34 12.07
CA THR A 247 -17.52 -4.52 11.93
C THR A 247 -17.84 -5.82 11.18
N THR A 248 -19.13 -6.14 11.05
CA THR A 248 -19.61 -7.32 10.32
C THR A 248 -20.67 -6.91 9.29
N VAL A 249 -20.75 -7.68 8.20
CA VAL A 249 -21.81 -7.56 7.18
C VAL A 249 -23.20 -7.42 7.82
N GLY A 250 -24.03 -6.55 7.25
CA GLY A 250 -25.42 -6.33 7.66
C GLY A 250 -25.61 -5.61 9.00
N SER A 251 -24.53 -5.31 9.74
CA SER A 251 -24.60 -4.53 10.98
C SER A 251 -24.67 -3.03 10.73
N THR A 252 -25.08 -2.27 11.74
CA THR A 252 -24.95 -0.81 11.77
C THR A 252 -23.74 -0.43 12.62
N LEU A 253 -22.78 0.25 12.01
CA LEU A 253 -21.61 0.83 12.67
C LEU A 253 -21.80 2.33 12.83
N THR A 254 -21.66 2.85 14.05
CA THR A 254 -21.56 4.29 14.29
C THR A 254 -20.09 4.69 14.33
N VAL A 255 -19.69 5.64 13.49
CA VAL A 255 -18.33 6.19 13.45
C VAL A 255 -18.33 7.68 13.82
N ASP A 256 -17.19 8.18 14.29
CA ASP A 256 -16.98 9.60 14.54
C ASP A 256 -17.07 10.44 13.26
N TYR A 257 -17.27 11.74 13.42
CA TYR A 257 -17.39 12.68 12.30
C TYR A 257 -16.19 12.57 11.35
N ALA A 258 -16.46 12.28 10.08
CA ALA A 258 -15.46 12.13 9.03
C ALA A 258 -16.00 12.62 7.69
N THR A 259 -15.15 13.29 6.90
CA THR A 259 -15.49 13.81 5.57
C THR A 259 -15.49 12.75 4.46
N SER A 260 -14.99 11.54 4.75
CA SER A 260 -15.00 10.35 3.90
C SER A 260 -14.91 9.08 4.75
N LEU A 261 -15.24 7.92 4.17
CA LEU A 261 -15.09 6.62 4.84
C LEU A 261 -14.03 5.75 4.14
N ALA A 262 -13.05 5.27 4.91
CA ALA A 262 -12.07 4.30 4.47
C ALA A 262 -12.56 2.88 4.80
N LEU A 263 -13.04 2.17 3.78
CA LEU A 263 -13.40 0.74 3.88
C LEU A 263 -12.17 -0.14 3.67
N VAL A 264 -11.94 -1.09 4.57
CA VAL A 264 -11.03 -2.23 4.34
C VAL A 264 -11.84 -3.50 4.45
N ALA A 265 -12.02 -4.19 3.32
CA ALA A 265 -12.62 -5.52 3.25
C ALA A 265 -11.58 -6.47 2.65
N THR A 266 -11.24 -7.53 3.37
CA THR A 266 -10.24 -8.54 2.96
C THR A 266 -10.92 -9.90 2.95
N PRO A 267 -10.95 -10.63 1.82
CA PRO A 267 -11.50 -11.98 1.77
C PRO A 267 -10.78 -12.98 2.68
N ASN A 268 -11.41 -14.11 2.98
CA ASN A 268 -10.74 -15.27 3.58
C ASN A 268 -9.91 -16.04 2.54
N ASP A 269 -10.41 -16.15 1.31
CA ASP A 269 -9.71 -16.81 0.21
C ASP A 269 -8.74 -15.85 -0.51
N SER A 270 -7.49 -16.27 -0.70
CA SER A 270 -6.46 -15.46 -1.37
C SER A 270 -6.68 -15.25 -2.87
N GLY A 271 -7.53 -16.06 -3.51
CA GLY A 271 -7.95 -15.91 -4.90
C GLY A 271 -9.23 -15.09 -5.07
N ALA A 272 -9.90 -14.70 -3.99
CA ALA A 272 -11.08 -13.84 -4.05
C ALA A 272 -10.69 -12.35 -4.12
N VAL A 273 -11.56 -11.54 -4.76
CA VAL A 273 -11.36 -10.11 -4.97
C VAL A 273 -12.56 -9.29 -4.50
N VAL A 274 -12.30 -8.11 -3.94
CA VAL A 274 -13.34 -7.13 -3.59
C VAL A 274 -13.42 -6.04 -4.67
N SER A 275 -14.63 -5.73 -5.11
CA SER A 275 -14.91 -4.76 -6.17
C SER A 275 -16.21 -3.99 -5.93
N GLY A 276 -16.54 -3.04 -6.80
CA GLY A 276 -17.85 -2.36 -6.78
C GLY A 276 -18.14 -1.47 -5.56
N ILE A 277 -17.10 -1.08 -4.79
CA ILE A 277 -17.25 -0.30 -3.56
C ILE A 277 -17.94 1.03 -3.85
N SER A 278 -19.05 1.26 -3.17
CA SER A 278 -19.89 2.46 -3.27
C SER A 278 -20.42 2.87 -1.89
N GLY A 279 -20.84 4.13 -1.75
CA GLY A 279 -21.35 4.68 -0.49
C GLY A 279 -20.30 5.30 0.45
N THR A 280 -19.01 5.25 0.10
CA THR A 280 -17.87 5.76 0.90
C THR A 280 -17.54 7.24 0.70
N GLY A 281 -18.18 7.91 -0.27
CA GLY A 281 -18.02 9.36 -0.53
C GLY A 281 -18.63 10.24 0.58
N SER A 282 -18.44 11.56 0.47
CA SER A 282 -18.79 12.53 1.53
C SER A 282 -20.19 12.36 2.12
N ILE A 283 -20.25 12.39 3.45
CA ILE A 283 -21.43 12.06 4.27
C ILE A 283 -21.89 13.29 5.05
N THR A 284 -23.20 13.49 5.11
CA THR A 284 -23.81 14.45 6.04
C THR A 284 -23.89 13.80 7.42
N PRO A 285 -23.39 14.43 8.49
CA PRO A 285 -23.56 13.90 9.84
C PRO A 285 -25.03 13.68 10.22
N GLY A 286 -25.28 12.64 11.01
CA GLY A 286 -26.62 12.22 11.46
C GLY A 286 -27.35 11.26 10.50
N ASP A 287 -26.96 11.21 9.22
CA ASP A 287 -27.51 10.25 8.27
C ASP A 287 -26.90 8.85 8.45
N THR A 288 -27.73 7.82 8.25
CA THR A 288 -27.26 6.43 8.09
C THR A 288 -27.18 6.10 6.62
N ARG A 289 -26.02 5.62 6.17
CA ARG A 289 -25.74 5.31 4.76
C ARG A 289 -25.38 3.84 4.58
N THR A 290 -25.75 3.30 3.42
CA THR A 290 -25.36 1.96 3.01
C THR A 290 -24.07 2.03 2.19
N ILE A 291 -23.01 1.40 2.68
CA ILE A 291 -21.87 0.99 1.86
C ILE A 291 -22.25 -0.31 1.17
N THR A 292 -21.98 -0.42 -0.13
CA THR A 292 -22.20 -1.65 -0.90
C THR A 292 -20.94 -2.01 -1.67
N PHE A 293 -20.57 -3.30 -1.65
CA PHE A 293 -19.43 -3.85 -2.39
C PHE A 293 -19.70 -5.31 -2.77
N THR A 294 -18.94 -5.86 -3.71
CA THR A 294 -19.07 -7.25 -4.16
C THR A 294 -17.77 -8.00 -3.91
N VAL A 295 -17.87 -9.18 -3.29
CA VAL A 295 -16.79 -10.16 -3.20
C VAL A 295 -16.99 -11.19 -4.29
N THR A 296 -15.97 -11.39 -5.12
CA THR A 296 -15.94 -12.42 -6.17
C THR A 296 -14.91 -13.47 -5.78
N ALA A 297 -15.34 -14.72 -5.57
CA ALA A 297 -14.47 -15.84 -5.26
C ALA A 297 -13.69 -16.33 -6.50
N ALA A 298 -12.72 -17.23 -6.29
CA ALA A 298 -11.82 -17.68 -7.34
C ALA A 298 -12.54 -18.42 -8.48
N ASP A 299 -13.68 -19.07 -8.22
CA ASP A 299 -14.54 -19.74 -9.21
C ASP A 299 -15.47 -18.78 -9.99
N GLY A 300 -15.51 -17.49 -9.62
CA GLY A 300 -16.43 -16.50 -10.16
C GLY A 300 -17.76 -16.37 -9.42
N THR A 301 -17.99 -17.14 -8.35
CA THR A 301 -19.13 -16.96 -7.43
C THR A 301 -19.07 -15.57 -6.81
N THR A 302 -20.18 -14.83 -6.81
CA THR A 302 -20.25 -13.47 -6.26
C THR A 302 -21.20 -13.37 -5.07
N SER A 303 -20.84 -12.54 -4.10
CA SER A 303 -21.71 -12.07 -3.02
C SER A 303 -21.68 -10.55 -2.96
N THR A 304 -22.85 -9.93 -2.87
CA THR A 304 -22.98 -8.47 -2.73
C THR A 304 -23.31 -8.15 -1.30
N GLU A 305 -22.40 -7.43 -0.65
CA GLU A 305 -22.46 -7.13 0.77
C GLU A 305 -22.96 -5.72 1.01
N HIS A 306 -23.76 -5.57 2.07
CA HIS A 306 -24.26 -4.29 2.55
C HIS A 306 -23.80 -4.05 3.99
N LEU A 307 -23.33 -2.83 4.27
CA LEU A 307 -22.98 -2.36 5.59
C LEU A 307 -23.66 -1.01 5.84
N TYR A 308 -24.27 -0.84 7.00
CA TYR A 308 -24.90 0.42 7.39
C TYR A 308 -23.93 1.22 8.26
N VAL A 309 -23.65 2.46 7.90
CA VAL A 309 -22.76 3.35 8.65
C VAL A 309 -23.50 4.63 9.00
N THR A 310 -23.56 4.95 10.29
CA THR A 310 -24.06 6.23 10.81
C THR A 310 -22.86 7.08 11.20
N VAL A 311 -22.78 8.32 10.69
CA VAL A 311 -21.69 9.24 11.05
C VAL A 311 -22.20 10.20 12.13
N ASN A 312 -21.50 10.26 13.26
CA ASN A 312 -21.80 11.21 14.34
C ASN A 312 -21.72 12.66 13.82
N SER A 313 -22.49 13.55 14.45
CA SER A 313 -22.32 14.99 14.23
C SER A 313 -20.92 15.45 14.61
N GLU A 314 -20.38 16.39 13.83
CA GLU A 314 -19.26 17.22 14.30
C GLU A 314 -19.66 17.81 15.65
N LEU A 315 -18.78 17.72 16.64
CA LEU A 315 -19.04 18.26 17.96
C LEU A 315 -19.18 19.78 17.83
N SER A 316 -20.24 20.35 18.40
CA SER A 316 -20.29 21.81 18.55
C SER A 316 -19.20 22.27 19.54
N CYS A 317 -18.83 23.55 19.49
CA CYS A 317 -17.95 24.17 20.48
C CYS A 317 -18.35 23.85 21.94
N ALA A 318 -19.66 23.89 22.24
CA ALA A 318 -20.22 23.54 23.56
C ALA A 318 -19.99 22.07 23.98
N GLN A 319 -19.70 21.18 23.02
CA GLN A 319 -19.42 19.77 23.21
C GLN A 319 -17.92 19.44 23.09
N GLY A 320 -17.05 20.44 22.96
CA GLY A 320 -15.60 20.26 22.81
C GLY A 320 -15.11 20.13 21.37
N GLY A 321 -15.92 20.52 20.37
CA GLY A 321 -15.43 20.72 19.00
C GLY A 321 -14.72 22.06 18.81
N THR A 322 -14.27 22.32 17.58
CA THR A 322 -13.63 23.58 17.20
C THR A 322 -14.58 24.76 17.42
N CYS A 323 -14.09 25.83 18.06
CA CYS A 323 -14.88 27.04 18.31
C CYS A 323 -14.49 28.20 17.38
N ILE A 324 -15.49 28.98 16.96
CA ILE A 324 -15.32 30.32 16.38
C ILE A 324 -15.98 31.40 17.24
N VAL A 325 -15.61 32.66 17.01
CA VAL A 325 -16.22 33.82 17.70
C VAL A 325 -17.73 33.85 17.43
N GLY A 326 -18.51 33.86 18.51
CA GLY A 326 -19.97 33.81 18.49
C GLY A 326 -20.58 32.43 18.75
N ASP A 327 -19.79 31.36 18.80
CA ASP A 327 -20.27 30.03 19.22
C ASP A 327 -20.68 29.99 20.69
N VAL A 328 -21.53 29.01 21.02
CA VAL A 328 -21.79 28.66 22.43
C VAL A 328 -20.64 27.81 22.93
N GLY A 329 -19.96 28.23 24.00
CA GLY A 329 -18.87 27.47 24.62
C GLY A 329 -19.36 26.42 25.62
N PRO A 330 -18.45 25.60 26.20
CA PRO A 330 -18.81 24.56 27.17
C PRO A 330 -19.47 25.11 28.44
N GLY A 331 -19.18 26.37 28.82
CA GLY A 331 -19.86 27.07 29.90
C GLY A 331 -21.26 27.56 29.55
N GLY A 332 -21.75 27.37 28.32
CA GLY A 332 -23.04 27.86 27.83
C GLY A 332 -23.05 29.36 27.51
N GLY A 333 -21.92 30.04 27.68
CA GLY A 333 -21.65 31.42 27.30
C GLY A 333 -21.31 31.56 25.81
N LYS A 334 -20.68 32.67 25.43
CA LYS A 334 -20.31 32.96 24.04
C LYS A 334 -18.80 33.15 23.88
N VAL A 335 -18.20 32.40 22.94
CA VAL A 335 -16.80 32.58 22.58
C VAL A 335 -16.60 33.96 21.96
N PHE A 336 -15.65 34.73 22.48
CA PHE A 336 -15.37 36.09 21.99
C PHE A 336 -13.92 36.26 21.50
N TYR A 337 -13.03 35.34 21.84
CA TYR A 337 -11.65 35.34 21.37
C TYR A 337 -11.19 33.91 21.07
N VAL A 338 -10.35 33.78 20.04
CA VAL A 338 -9.75 32.53 19.58
C VAL A 338 -8.26 32.80 19.36
N ASP A 339 -7.41 32.11 20.13
CA ASP A 339 -5.97 32.11 19.94
C ASP A 339 -5.59 31.23 18.75
N SER A 340 -5.81 31.77 17.55
CA SER A 340 -5.46 31.11 16.29
C SER A 340 -3.95 31.05 16.01
N ALA A 341 -3.13 31.71 16.83
CA ALA A 341 -1.67 31.76 16.68
C ALA A 341 -0.92 30.89 17.72
N ALA A 342 -1.63 30.32 18.70
CA ALA A 342 -1.08 29.59 19.85
C ALA A 342 -0.09 30.46 20.67
N GLU A 343 -0.47 31.72 20.88
CA GLU A 343 0.22 32.71 21.70
C GLU A 343 0.19 32.35 23.21
N TYR A 344 -0.88 31.68 23.68
CA TYR A 344 -1.11 31.37 25.08
C TYR A 344 -1.03 29.86 25.35
N ALA A 345 -0.16 29.49 26.29
CA ALA A 345 -0.01 28.09 26.69
C ALA A 345 -1.11 27.66 27.68
N GLY A 346 -1.94 26.70 27.27
CA GLY A 346 -2.90 26.02 28.15
C GLY A 346 -4.37 26.36 27.93
N TRP A 347 -4.69 27.21 26.95
CA TRP A 347 -6.05 27.46 26.49
C TRP A 347 -6.03 27.99 25.04
N THR A 348 -7.11 27.76 24.29
CA THR A 348 -7.27 28.19 22.89
C THR A 348 -8.37 29.23 22.72
N TYR A 349 -9.34 29.28 23.64
CA TYR A 349 -10.57 30.06 23.51
C TYR A 349 -10.89 30.81 24.81
N LEU A 350 -11.42 32.04 24.67
CA LEU A 350 -12.10 32.75 25.76
C LEU A 350 -13.60 32.81 25.52
N GLU A 351 -14.36 32.39 26.53
CA GLU A 351 -15.82 32.38 26.56
C GLU A 351 -16.32 33.39 27.59
N ALA A 352 -17.24 34.27 27.18
CA ALA A 352 -17.94 35.20 28.06
C ALA A 352 -19.19 34.55 28.62
N ALA A 353 -19.41 34.65 29.93
CA ALA A 353 -20.55 34.08 30.64
C ALA A 353 -21.90 34.49 30.01
N PRO A 354 -22.99 33.73 30.21
CA PRO A 354 -24.33 34.12 29.73
C PRO A 354 -24.89 35.41 30.37
N ALA A 355 -24.49 35.71 31.61
CA ALA A 355 -24.97 36.87 32.37
C ALA A 355 -23.80 37.65 32.99
N ALA A 356 -24.03 38.93 33.27
CA ALA A 356 -23.15 39.74 34.09
C ALA A 356 -23.48 39.52 35.57
N ILE A 357 -22.51 39.73 36.45
CA ILE A 357 -22.72 39.88 37.88
C ILE A 357 -23.04 41.34 38.16
N ASP A 358 -24.10 41.58 38.93
CA ASP A 358 -24.62 42.92 39.14
C ASP A 358 -24.00 43.61 40.35
N THR A 359 -23.37 44.76 40.09
CA THR A 359 -22.87 45.72 41.09
C THR A 359 -21.86 45.22 42.14
N PRO A 360 -20.96 44.22 41.89
CA PRO A 360 -19.82 44.04 42.77
C PRO A 360 -19.01 45.33 42.89
N ILE A 361 -18.54 45.63 44.10
CA ILE A 361 -17.40 46.53 44.29
C ILE A 361 -16.14 45.84 43.79
N PHE A 362 -15.06 46.57 43.51
CA PHE A 362 -13.83 45.96 43.01
C PHE A 362 -13.22 44.98 44.04
N CYS A 363 -13.01 45.43 45.27
CA CYS A 363 -12.42 44.64 46.35
C CYS A 363 -12.89 45.10 47.73
N THR A 364 -13.31 44.15 48.59
CA THR A 364 -13.29 44.29 50.05
C THR A 364 -12.01 43.61 50.54
N LEU A 365 -11.00 44.37 50.96
CA LEU A 365 -9.75 43.79 51.48
C LEU A 365 -10.00 42.87 52.67
N LYS A 366 -9.23 41.78 52.74
CA LYS A 366 -9.13 40.92 53.93
C LYS A 366 -8.34 41.62 55.03
N ASP A 367 -8.64 41.29 56.29
CA ASP A 367 -7.88 41.80 57.43
C ASP A 367 -6.38 41.47 57.31
N GLY A 368 -5.54 42.50 57.44
CA GLY A 368 -4.09 42.38 57.32
C GLY A 368 -3.51 42.41 55.90
N HIS A 369 -4.34 42.50 54.86
CA HIS A 369 -3.89 42.71 53.48
C HIS A 369 -3.81 44.20 53.12
N THR A 370 -2.95 44.54 52.16
CA THR A 370 -2.75 45.91 51.63
C THR A 370 -3.31 46.05 50.22
N ASP A 371 -3.80 47.23 49.86
CA ASP A 371 -4.46 47.55 48.58
C ASP A 371 -3.52 47.61 47.35
N THR A 372 -2.32 47.03 47.48
CA THR A 372 -1.22 47.09 46.51
C THR A 372 -1.25 45.87 45.61
N PHE A 373 -1.86 46.01 44.43
CA PHE A 373 -1.89 44.97 43.42
C PHE A 373 -0.91 45.25 42.28
N ALA A 374 -0.45 44.18 41.64
CA ALA A 374 0.33 44.24 40.39
C ALA A 374 -0.45 43.52 39.28
N MET A 375 -1.71 43.89 39.12
CA MET A 375 -2.62 43.32 38.12
C MET A 375 -2.32 43.92 36.75
N LEU A 376 -2.20 43.07 35.75
CA LEU A 376 -1.81 43.44 34.39
C LEU A 376 -3.06 43.69 33.52
N ILE A 377 -2.87 44.18 32.29
CA ILE A 377 -3.97 44.62 31.42
C ILE A 377 -4.21 43.72 30.20
N ALA A 378 -3.26 42.85 29.84
CA ALA A 378 -3.25 42.19 28.55
C ALA A 378 -4.22 41.00 28.47
N ILE A 379 -4.44 40.51 27.25
CA ILE A 379 -5.18 39.27 27.00
C ILE A 379 -4.48 38.11 27.71
N GLY A 380 -5.24 37.25 28.41
CA GLY A 380 -4.72 36.16 29.23
C GLY A 380 -4.42 36.54 30.69
N ASP A 381 -4.32 37.82 31.03
CA ASP A 381 -4.02 38.24 32.42
C ASP A 381 -5.22 38.11 33.36
N GLY A 382 -6.45 38.05 32.84
CA GLY A 382 -7.68 38.09 33.65
C GLY A 382 -7.75 37.01 34.72
N ALA A 383 -7.28 35.79 34.42
CA ALA A 383 -7.28 34.68 35.38
C ALA A 383 -6.30 34.94 36.53
N THR A 384 -5.07 35.37 36.21
CA THR A 384 -4.03 35.72 37.20
C THR A 384 -4.44 36.91 38.06
N ASN A 385 -5.03 37.93 37.45
CA ASN A 385 -5.58 39.09 38.17
C ASN A 385 -6.71 38.67 39.13
N THR A 386 -7.61 37.81 38.68
CA THR A 386 -8.71 37.29 39.49
C THR A 386 -8.19 36.47 40.66
N GLN A 387 -7.16 35.63 40.48
CA GLN A 387 -6.53 34.93 41.60
C GLN A 387 -5.93 35.91 42.62
N ASN A 388 -5.23 36.96 42.18
CA ASN A 388 -4.74 38.01 43.07
C ASN A 388 -5.88 38.72 43.84
N LEU A 389 -7.05 38.94 43.20
CA LEU A 389 -8.24 39.45 43.87
C LEU A 389 -8.81 38.43 44.88
N ILE A 390 -8.88 37.14 44.55
CA ILE A 390 -9.35 36.08 45.47
C ILE A 390 -8.43 35.97 46.69
N ASP A 391 -7.12 36.09 46.49
CA ASP A 391 -6.13 35.96 47.57
C ASP A 391 -6.20 37.11 48.57
N ASN A 392 -6.49 38.34 48.11
CA ASN A 392 -6.46 39.56 48.92
C ASN A 392 -7.83 40.12 49.33
N CYS A 393 -8.90 39.79 48.60
CA CYS A 393 -10.25 40.33 48.82
C CYS A 393 -11.18 39.25 49.40
N SER A 394 -11.98 39.62 50.40
CA SER A 394 -13.03 38.77 50.98
C SER A 394 -14.32 38.76 50.14
N ALA A 395 -14.54 39.82 49.37
CA ALA A 395 -15.61 39.98 48.41
C ALA A 395 -15.18 40.98 47.32
N GLY A 396 -15.90 41.02 46.21
CA GLY A 396 -15.65 41.93 45.09
C GLY A 396 -15.58 41.21 43.76
N VAL A 397 -15.02 41.87 42.74
CA VAL A 397 -14.98 41.40 41.34
C VAL A 397 -14.36 40.01 41.19
N GLY A 398 -13.24 39.74 41.87
CA GLY A 398 -12.57 38.44 41.82
C GLY A 398 -13.41 37.31 42.45
N PRO A 399 -13.65 37.33 43.78
CA PRO A 399 -14.46 36.32 44.46
C PRO A 399 -15.87 36.14 43.89
N ALA A 400 -16.49 37.19 43.34
CA ALA A 400 -17.80 37.06 42.72
C ALA A 400 -17.74 36.35 41.37
N SER A 401 -16.68 36.56 40.59
CA SER A 401 -16.49 35.89 39.30
C SER A 401 -16.12 34.42 39.46
N ASP A 402 -15.27 34.08 40.43
CA ASP A 402 -14.96 32.71 40.84
C ASP A 402 -16.21 31.95 41.30
N ALA A 403 -17.07 32.60 42.10
CA ALA A 403 -18.35 32.07 42.53
C ALA A 403 -19.44 32.04 41.44
N TYR A 404 -19.16 32.46 40.20
CA TYR A 404 -20.14 32.41 39.12
C TYR A 404 -20.38 30.96 38.68
N VAL A 405 -21.63 30.50 38.80
CA VAL A 405 -22.04 29.18 38.30
C VAL A 405 -22.84 29.36 37.03
N SER A 406 -22.33 28.78 35.94
CA SER A 406 -23.02 28.79 34.64
C SER A 406 -24.19 27.80 34.59
N PRO A 407 -25.11 27.91 33.60
CA PRO A 407 -26.16 26.90 33.38
C PRO A 407 -25.61 25.48 33.19
N ASN A 408 -24.39 25.35 32.68
CA ASN A 408 -23.70 24.08 32.49
C ASN A 408 -22.83 23.67 33.69
N SER A 409 -22.95 24.38 34.83
CA SER A 409 -22.26 24.07 36.10
C SER A 409 -20.73 24.07 36.03
N THR A 410 -20.15 24.92 35.17
CA THR A 410 -18.71 25.21 35.17
C THR A 410 -18.38 26.25 36.24
N ALA A 411 -17.21 26.09 36.88
CA ALA A 411 -16.75 26.85 38.06
C ALA A 411 -15.31 27.40 37.90
N ASP A 412 -14.89 27.60 36.65
CA ASP A 412 -13.57 28.07 36.21
C ASP A 412 -13.64 29.52 35.66
N TRP A 413 -14.57 30.30 36.19
CA TRP A 413 -14.85 31.66 35.74
C TRP A 413 -14.00 32.69 36.47
N PHE A 414 -13.56 33.71 35.74
CA PHE A 414 -12.72 34.79 36.24
C PHE A 414 -13.15 36.14 35.67
N ALA A 415 -12.70 37.24 36.29
CA ALA A 415 -12.98 38.57 35.80
C ALA A 415 -12.01 38.95 34.67
N PRO A 416 -12.50 39.47 33.53
CA PRO A 416 -11.66 39.79 32.38
C PRO A 416 -10.67 40.89 32.71
N SER A 417 -9.44 40.82 32.19
CA SER A 417 -8.51 41.95 32.15
C SER A 417 -9.08 43.12 31.33
N LEU A 418 -8.41 44.27 31.35
CA LEU A 418 -8.82 45.43 30.56
C LEU A 418 -8.92 45.08 29.08
N ASP A 419 -7.88 44.52 28.47
CA ASP A 419 -7.87 44.20 27.03
C ASP A 419 -8.91 43.13 26.67
N GLU A 420 -9.16 42.15 27.55
CA GLU A 420 -10.23 41.15 27.37
C GLU A 420 -11.63 41.80 27.40
N LEU A 421 -11.84 42.75 28.31
CA LEU A 421 -13.08 43.51 28.40
C LEU A 421 -13.25 44.48 27.22
N GLU A 422 -12.15 45.03 26.67
CA GLU A 422 -12.18 45.83 25.45
C GLU A 422 -12.52 44.97 24.21
N LEU A 423 -11.96 43.76 24.08
CA LEU A 423 -12.29 42.81 23.01
C LEU A 423 -13.78 42.43 22.97
N MET A 424 -14.42 42.31 24.13
CA MET A 424 -15.84 41.96 24.21
C MET A 424 -16.77 43.06 23.70
N TYR A 425 -16.34 44.33 23.70
CA TYR A 425 -17.19 45.47 23.34
C TYR A 425 -17.64 45.53 21.87
N PRO A 426 -16.78 45.40 20.83
CA PRO A 426 -17.24 45.30 19.45
C PRO A 426 -18.15 44.08 19.22
N LEU A 427 -17.94 43.01 19.99
CA LEU A 427 -18.70 41.76 19.92
C LEU A 427 -19.97 41.74 20.80
N ARG A 428 -20.26 42.80 21.56
CA ARG A 428 -21.32 42.82 22.59
C ARG A 428 -22.73 42.44 22.10
N ALA A 429 -23.02 42.67 20.83
CA ALA A 429 -24.29 42.26 20.20
C ALA A 429 -24.33 40.74 19.92
N THR A 430 -23.19 40.14 19.55
CA THR A 430 -23.02 38.71 19.31
C THR A 430 -22.96 37.91 20.61
N ILE A 431 -22.25 38.45 21.62
CA ILE A 431 -22.16 37.87 22.97
C ILE A 431 -23.51 37.97 23.69
N GLY A 432 -24.20 39.11 23.54
CA GLY A 432 -25.47 39.40 24.20
C GLY A 432 -25.32 39.68 25.71
N GLY A 433 -26.44 39.96 26.38
CA GLY A 433 -26.51 40.14 27.83
C GLY A 433 -25.76 41.35 28.41
N PHE A 434 -25.20 42.24 27.58
CA PHE A 434 -24.66 43.53 28.01
C PHE A 434 -25.76 44.59 28.17
N THR A 435 -25.52 45.52 29.09
CA THR A 435 -26.37 46.70 29.34
C THR A 435 -25.56 47.97 29.16
N GLN A 436 -26.23 49.12 28.97
CA GLN A 436 -25.58 50.42 28.85
C GLN A 436 -25.15 50.95 30.23
N LEU A 437 -24.18 50.28 30.86
CA LEU A 437 -23.65 50.55 32.19
C LEU A 437 -22.12 50.37 32.22
N ASN A 438 -21.49 50.73 33.33
CA ASN A 438 -20.07 50.47 33.58
C ASN A 438 -19.82 48.98 33.89
N TYR A 439 -18.71 48.45 33.40
CA TYR A 439 -18.22 47.11 33.68
C TYR A 439 -16.80 47.16 34.24
N TRP A 440 -16.56 46.54 35.40
CA TRP A 440 -15.23 46.29 35.95
C TRP A 440 -14.47 45.25 35.13
N SER A 441 -13.22 45.57 34.81
CA SER A 441 -12.18 44.57 34.54
C SER A 441 -11.58 44.07 35.87
N SER A 442 -10.67 43.09 35.81
CA SER A 442 -9.81 42.67 36.91
C SER A 442 -8.49 43.45 36.98
N SER A 443 -8.27 44.39 36.05
CA SER A 443 -7.02 45.16 35.95
C SER A 443 -7.00 46.37 36.87
N ASP A 444 -5.85 46.58 37.51
CA ASP A 444 -5.58 47.73 38.37
C ASP A 444 -5.09 48.94 37.55
N TYR A 445 -5.36 50.15 38.04
CA TYR A 445 -4.77 51.41 37.54
C TYR A 445 -3.69 51.95 38.49
N ASP A 446 -3.93 51.92 39.80
CA ASP A 446 -3.01 52.44 40.81
C ASP A 446 -3.12 51.64 42.12
N VAL A 447 -1.98 51.47 42.77
CA VAL A 447 -1.82 50.67 44.00
C VAL A 447 -2.49 51.25 45.27
N SER A 448 -3.44 52.18 45.14
CA SER A 448 -3.89 53.03 46.25
C SER A 448 -5.39 53.28 46.40
N SER A 449 -6.22 53.23 45.34
CA SER A 449 -7.69 53.27 45.50
C SER A 449 -8.56 53.03 44.26
N THR A 450 -8.01 52.99 43.04
CA THR A 450 -8.81 52.90 41.80
C THR A 450 -8.55 51.60 41.03
N ALA A 451 -9.44 51.27 40.09
CA ALA A 451 -9.29 50.16 39.16
C ALA A 451 -9.96 50.49 37.82
N TYR A 452 -9.71 49.71 36.77
CA TYR A 452 -10.27 49.98 35.44
C TYR A 452 -11.71 49.50 35.25
N GLN A 453 -12.59 50.42 34.85
CA GLN A 453 -13.94 50.14 34.38
C GLN A 453 -14.15 50.67 32.95
N CYS A 454 -15.07 50.06 32.20
CA CYS A 454 -15.46 50.50 30.85
C CYS A 454 -16.96 50.77 30.71
N TRP A 455 -17.33 51.90 30.08
CA TRP A 455 -18.72 52.31 29.85
C TRP A 455 -19.30 51.68 28.58
N TYR A 456 -20.13 50.64 28.75
CA TYR A 456 -20.80 49.91 27.66
C TYR A 456 -22.05 50.61 27.10
N GLY A 457 -22.39 51.82 27.58
CA GLY A 457 -23.37 52.71 26.94
C GLY A 457 -22.83 53.52 25.77
N THR A 458 -21.58 53.26 25.34
CA THR A 458 -20.98 53.83 24.14
C THR A 458 -21.73 53.41 22.86
N PRO A 459 -22.04 54.35 21.93
CA PRO A 459 -22.72 54.03 20.68
C PRO A 459 -21.98 53.01 19.80
N PRO A 460 -22.69 52.17 19.03
CA PRO A 460 -22.06 51.31 18.02
C PRO A 460 -21.19 52.13 17.06
N GLY A 461 -19.93 51.72 16.88
CA GLY A 461 -18.96 52.42 16.04
C GLY A 461 -18.14 53.53 16.72
N SER A 462 -18.40 53.86 18.00
CA SER A 462 -17.48 54.69 18.80
C SER A 462 -16.47 53.84 19.56
N THR A 463 -15.28 54.39 19.80
CA THR A 463 -14.28 53.83 20.73
C THR A 463 -14.91 53.58 22.10
N LEU A 464 -14.56 52.46 22.74
CA LEU A 464 -14.95 52.22 24.12
C LEU A 464 -14.27 53.26 25.03
N VAL A 465 -14.97 53.68 26.08
CA VAL A 465 -14.40 54.59 27.09
C VAL A 465 -14.15 53.76 28.34
N CYS A 466 -12.88 53.51 28.62
CA CYS A 466 -12.40 52.91 29.86
C CYS A 466 -11.64 53.95 30.69
N SER A 467 -11.82 53.93 32.00
CA SER A 467 -11.16 54.85 32.94
C SER A 467 -10.91 54.19 34.29
N PRO A 468 -9.93 54.68 35.07
CA PRO A 468 -9.90 54.39 36.50
C PRO A 468 -11.16 54.92 37.18
N GLU A 469 -11.61 54.20 38.20
CA GLU A 469 -12.69 54.62 39.11
C GLU A 469 -12.50 54.00 40.50
N VAL A 470 -13.08 54.61 41.54
CA VAL A 470 -12.86 54.22 42.94
C VAL A 470 -13.39 52.80 43.23
N ARG A 471 -12.54 51.95 43.80
CA ARG A 471 -12.79 50.52 44.07
C ARG A 471 -14.04 50.20 44.89
N THR A 472 -14.57 51.17 45.64
CA THR A 472 -15.78 51.03 46.47
C THR A 472 -17.09 51.18 45.68
N TRP A 473 -17.05 51.53 44.40
CA TRP A 473 -18.24 51.68 43.57
C TRP A 473 -18.71 50.34 43.01
N GLY A 474 -20.02 50.12 42.99
CA GLY A 474 -20.63 48.91 42.44
C GLY A 474 -20.86 49.04 40.93
N PHE A 475 -20.08 48.34 40.12
CA PHE A 475 -20.30 48.20 38.67
C PHE A 475 -20.54 46.74 38.31
N LYS A 476 -21.06 46.49 37.10
CA LYS A 476 -21.20 45.10 36.64
C LYS A 476 -19.82 44.49 36.42
N THR A 477 -19.70 43.17 36.43
CA THR A 477 -18.60 42.51 35.72
C THR A 477 -19.17 41.37 34.89
N ARG A 478 -18.48 40.99 33.81
CA ARG A 478 -18.91 39.91 32.93
C ARG A 478 -17.85 38.82 33.00
N PRO A 479 -18.05 37.78 33.82
CA PRO A 479 -17.07 36.72 33.96
C PRO A 479 -16.76 36.09 32.61
N ILE A 480 -15.51 35.68 32.45
CA ILE A 480 -15.02 34.93 31.30
C ILE A 480 -14.35 33.65 31.78
N ARG A 481 -14.15 32.68 30.89
CA ARG A 481 -13.36 31.47 31.16
C ARG A 481 -12.50 31.11 29.97
N ALA A 482 -11.40 30.43 30.24
CA ALA A 482 -10.43 29.97 29.25
C ALA A 482 -10.54 28.45 29.09
N PHE A 483 -10.51 27.95 27.85
CA PHE A 483 -10.60 26.51 27.56
C PHE A 483 -10.04 26.17 26.17
N GLY A 484 -9.97 24.86 25.85
CA GLY A 484 -9.53 24.34 24.55
C GLY A 484 -8.07 23.93 24.57
#